data_AF-A0A9N7NUP7-F1
#
_entry.id   AF-A0A9N7NUP7-F1
#
_cell.length_a   1.000
_cell.length_b   1.000
_cell.length_c   1.000
_cell.angle_alpha   90.00
_cell.angle_beta   90.00
_cell.angle_gamma   90.00
#
_symmetry.space_group_name_H-M   'P 1'
#
loop_
_entity.id
_entity.type
_entity.pdbx_description
1 polymer ?
#
loop_
_entity_poly.entity_id
_entity_poly.type
_entity_poly.pdbx_seq_one_letter_code
_entity_poly.pdbx_strand_id
1 'polypeptide(L)'
;MLVGTWNVGGKSPHDGLNLNDWLKTKSPADIYVLGFQEIVPLNAGNVLGPEDCGPAEKWLSLIRQALNRNPEDSVSKQSLTPNNQYSNPRVSFSDLLSLEDEDFANLRSISCSGEVGSPGPLNEAAEELAY
;
A
#
# COMPACT_ATOMS: atom_id res chain seq x y z
N MET A 1 -13.60 6.57 19.20
CA MET A 1 -12.25 6.61 18.60
C MET A 1 -11.39 5.50 19.18
N LEU A 2 -10.65 4.77 18.34
CA LEU A 2 -9.64 3.78 18.73
C LEU A 2 -8.29 4.17 18.15
N VAL A 3 -7.23 4.04 18.95
CA VAL A 3 -5.84 4.28 18.51
C VAL A 3 -5.01 3.07 18.90
N GLY A 4 -4.27 2.52 17.94
CA GLY A 4 -3.44 1.34 18.15
C GLY A 4 -2.12 1.45 17.41
N THR A 5 -1.09 0.80 17.94
CA THR A 5 0.17 0.66 17.24
C THR A 5 0.76 -0.74 17.35
N TRP A 6 1.43 -1.21 16.29
CA TRP A 6 2.02 -2.54 16.25
C TRP A 6 3.31 -2.58 15.42
N ASN A 7 4.42 -2.97 16.05
CA ASN A 7 5.61 -3.42 15.36
C ASN A 7 5.43 -4.87 14.86
N VAL A 8 5.40 -5.05 13.54
CA VAL A 8 5.18 -6.36 12.91
C VAL A 8 6.47 -7.10 12.55
N GLY A 9 7.63 -6.52 12.89
CA GLY A 9 8.94 -7.16 12.79
C GLY A 9 9.34 -7.58 11.38
N GLY A 10 8.95 -6.79 10.38
CA GLY A 10 9.21 -7.04 8.96
C GLY A 10 8.35 -8.13 8.35
N LYS A 11 7.28 -8.57 9.02
CA LYS A 11 6.46 -9.70 8.57
C LYS A 11 5.21 -9.21 7.86
N SER A 12 5.04 -9.68 6.62
CA SER A 12 3.74 -9.69 5.94
C SER A 12 2.73 -10.47 6.78
N PRO A 13 1.44 -10.07 6.83
CA PRO A 13 0.44 -10.87 7.51
C PRO A 13 0.32 -12.22 6.79
N HIS A 14 0.20 -13.30 7.57
CA HIS A 14 -0.07 -14.63 7.04
C HIS A 14 -1.59 -14.86 6.88
N ASP A 15 -2.00 -15.81 6.04
CA ASP A 15 -3.41 -16.06 5.69
C ASP A 15 -4.35 -16.32 6.88
N GLY A 16 -3.83 -16.82 8.00
CA GLY A 16 -4.60 -17.09 9.22
C GLY A 16 -4.64 -15.94 10.24
N LEU A 17 -4.04 -14.78 9.95
CA LEU A 17 -3.98 -13.68 10.90
C LEU A 17 -5.36 -13.04 11.01
N ASN A 18 -5.83 -12.79 12.23
CA ASN A 18 -7.12 -12.16 12.46
C ASN A 18 -6.95 -10.95 13.40
N LEU A 19 -7.34 -9.76 12.93
CA LEU A 19 -7.25 -8.53 13.70
C LEU A 19 -8.47 -8.26 14.56
N ASN A 20 -9.51 -9.11 14.49
CA ASN A 20 -10.77 -8.88 15.18
C ASN A 20 -10.55 -8.64 16.67
N ASP A 21 -9.80 -9.49 17.37
CA ASP A 21 -9.61 -9.33 18.82
C ASP A 21 -8.81 -8.08 19.19
N TRP A 22 -7.90 -7.64 18.32
CA TRP A 22 -7.12 -6.42 18.53
C TRP A 22 -7.96 -5.16 18.28
N LEU A 23 -8.85 -5.19 17.30
CA LEU A 23 -9.73 -4.07 16.93
C LEU A 23 -11.07 -4.10 17.69
N LYS A 24 -11.36 -5.17 18.44
CA LYS A 24 -12.61 -5.35 19.16
C LYS A 24 -12.73 -4.36 20.31
N THR A 25 -13.85 -3.64 20.30
CA THR A 25 -14.25 -2.71 21.34
C THR A 25 -15.67 -3.04 21.80
N LYS A 26 -16.05 -2.59 23.00
CA LYS A 26 -17.43 -2.79 23.52
C LYS A 26 -18.48 -2.14 22.61
N SER A 27 -18.12 -1.03 21.99
CA SER A 27 -18.89 -0.30 20.98
C SER A 27 -17.93 0.07 19.85
N PRO A 28 -18.27 -0.18 18.57
CA PRO A 28 -17.44 0.21 17.44
C PRO A 28 -17.07 1.70 17.52
N ALA A 29 -15.82 2.02 17.21
CA ALA A 29 -15.38 3.41 17.13
C ALA A 29 -15.77 4.03 15.77
N ASP A 30 -16.03 5.34 15.76
CA ASP A 30 -16.28 6.07 14.51
C ASP A 30 -14.99 6.30 13.71
N ILE A 31 -13.84 6.38 14.40
CA ILE A 31 -12.51 6.63 13.82
C ILE A 31 -11.51 5.66 14.42
N TYR A 32 -10.74 5.00 13.55
CA TYR A 32 -9.63 4.11 13.89
C TYR A 32 -8.31 4.71 13.39
N VAL A 33 -7.34 4.84 14.27
CA VAL A 33 -5.97 5.29 13.94
C VAL A 33 -5.01 4.15 14.26
N LEU A 34 -4.45 3.50 13.24
CA LEU A 34 -3.60 2.32 13.40
C LEU A 34 -2.21 2.59 12.81
N GLY A 35 -1.18 2.61 13.66
CA GLY A 35 0.20 2.82 13.25
C GLY A 35 1.01 1.51 13.25
N PHE A 36 1.70 1.20 12.16
CA PHE A 36 2.56 0.02 12.07
C PHE A 36 4.04 0.39 12.02
N GLN A 37 4.91 -0.39 12.67
CA GLN A 37 6.37 -0.28 12.56
C GLN A 37 6.94 -1.55 11.92
N GLU A 38 8.10 -1.40 11.26
CA GLU A 38 8.79 -2.49 10.58
C GLU A 38 7.83 -3.25 9.64
N ILE A 39 7.07 -2.52 8.81
CA ILE A 39 6.10 -3.14 7.88
C ILE A 39 6.81 -4.02 6.83
N VAL A 40 8.08 -3.72 6.57
CA VAL A 40 9.04 -4.48 5.77
C VAL A 40 10.27 -4.84 6.61
N PRO A 41 11.02 -5.91 6.27
CA PRO A 41 12.25 -6.27 6.98
C PRO A 41 13.25 -5.12 7.02
N LEU A 42 13.88 -4.87 8.17
CA LEU A 42 14.90 -3.83 8.33
C LEU A 42 16.24 -4.29 7.72
N ASN A 43 16.36 -4.18 6.40
CA ASN A 43 17.58 -4.43 5.66
C ASN A 43 17.93 -3.22 4.77
N ALA A 44 19.19 -3.12 4.33
CA ALA A 44 19.66 -1.98 3.54
C ALA A 44 18.88 -1.78 2.23
N GLY A 45 18.39 -2.85 1.61
CA GLY A 45 17.57 -2.77 0.40
C GLY A 45 16.23 -2.08 0.65
N ASN A 46 15.57 -2.37 1.77
CA ASN A 46 14.30 -1.74 2.14
C ASN A 46 14.48 -0.33 2.73
N VAL A 47 15.68 0.03 3.17
CA VAL A 47 15.98 1.37 3.72
C VAL A 47 16.46 2.34 2.64
N LEU A 48 17.21 1.85 1.65
CA LEU A 48 17.89 2.69 0.65
C LEU A 48 17.45 2.41 -0.79
N GLY A 49 16.73 1.32 -1.02
CA GLY A 49 16.20 0.93 -2.32
C GLY A 49 14.75 1.36 -2.53
N PRO A 50 14.14 0.97 -3.66
CA PRO A 50 12.74 1.25 -3.94
C PRO A 50 11.84 0.62 -2.86
N GLU A 51 10.77 1.33 -2.50
CA GLU A 51 9.85 0.87 -1.46
C GLU A 51 9.07 -0.38 -1.91
N ASP A 52 9.08 -1.42 -1.06
CA ASP A 52 8.18 -2.57 -1.22
C ASP A 52 6.85 -2.30 -0.48
N CYS A 53 5.83 -1.96 -1.24
CA CYS A 53 4.48 -1.76 -0.71
C CYS A 53 3.70 -3.05 -0.44
N GLY A 54 4.13 -4.20 -0.98
CA GLY A 54 3.36 -5.43 -0.94
C GLY A 54 2.93 -5.84 0.48
N PRO A 55 3.82 -5.81 1.49
CA PRO A 55 3.43 -6.07 2.87
C PRO A 55 2.41 -5.08 3.42
N ALA A 56 2.55 -3.78 3.15
CA ALA A 56 1.62 -2.75 3.63
C ALA A 56 0.22 -2.93 3.04
N GLU A 57 0.11 -3.25 1.76
CA GLU A 57 -1.18 -3.51 1.10
C GLU A 57 -1.90 -4.72 1.70
N LYS A 58 -1.18 -5.78 2.04
CA LYS A 58 -1.75 -6.96 2.70
C LYS A 58 -2.27 -6.62 4.09
N TRP A 59 -1.52 -5.83 4.86
CA TRP A 59 -1.97 -5.34 6.17
C TRP A 59 -3.24 -4.48 6.04
N LEU A 60 -3.30 -3.58 5.06
CA LEU A 60 -4.48 -2.75 4.80
C LEU A 60 -5.70 -3.59 4.43
N SER A 61 -5.55 -4.56 3.53
CA SER A 61 -6.64 -5.48 3.15
C SER A 61 -7.15 -6.26 4.36
N LEU A 62 -6.25 -6.71 5.24
CA LEU A 62 -6.63 -7.41 6.47
C LEU A 62 -7.38 -6.51 7.46
N ILE A 63 -6.97 -5.24 7.61
CA ILE A 63 -7.67 -4.25 8.46
C ILE A 63 -9.08 -4.00 7.93
N ARG A 64 -9.23 -3.79 6.61
CA ARG A 64 -10.53 -3.61 5.96
C ARG A 64 -11.43 -4.81 6.19
N GLN A 65 -10.89 -6.01 5.99
CA GLN A 65 -11.63 -7.25 6.24
C GLN A 65 -12.09 -7.34 7.70
N ALA A 66 -11.25 -6.98 8.66
CA ALA A 66 -11.61 -7.05 10.08
C ALA A 66 -12.69 -6.01 10.47
N LEU A 67 -12.64 -4.80 9.90
CA LEU A 67 -13.59 -3.73 10.22
C LEU A 67 -14.93 -3.82 9.47
N ASN A 68 -14.93 -4.35 8.25
CA ASN A 68 -16.11 -4.38 7.37
C ASN A 68 -16.80 -5.75 7.28
N ARG A 69 -16.41 -6.72 8.12
CA ARG A 69 -17.04 -8.06 8.11
C ARG A 69 -18.53 -7.95 8.44
N ASN A 70 -19.39 -8.31 7.50
CA ASN A 70 -20.77 -8.63 7.84
C ASN A 70 -20.82 -10.01 8.50
N PRO A 71 -21.78 -10.27 9.41
CA PRO A 71 -21.97 -11.59 10.00
C PRO A 71 -22.14 -12.73 8.97
N GLU A 72 -22.56 -12.39 7.75
CA GLU A 72 -22.87 -13.33 6.65
C GLU A 72 -21.68 -13.63 5.71
N ASP A 73 -20.58 -12.87 5.76
CA ASP A 73 -19.46 -12.92 4.78
C ASP A 73 -18.47 -14.08 5.00
N SER A 74 -18.90 -15.16 5.66
CA SER A 74 -18.03 -16.31 5.96
C SER A 74 -17.68 -17.17 4.72
N VAL A 75 -18.18 -16.83 3.53
CA VAL A 75 -17.99 -17.61 2.31
C VAL A 75 -17.70 -16.72 1.10
N SER A 76 -16.42 -16.41 0.84
CA SER A 76 -15.81 -16.44 -0.50
C SER A 76 -14.38 -15.89 -0.48
N LYS A 77 -13.41 -16.77 -0.77
CA LYS A 77 -12.08 -16.40 -1.21
C LYS A 77 -12.16 -16.14 -2.71
N GLN A 78 -11.72 -14.98 -3.19
CA GLN A 78 -11.19 -14.88 -4.54
C GLN A 78 -10.17 -13.76 -4.65
N SER A 79 -9.01 -14.17 -5.15
CA SER A 79 -7.86 -13.36 -5.56
C SER A 79 -8.24 -12.39 -6.67
N LEU A 80 -7.89 -11.12 -6.52
CA LEU A 80 -7.94 -10.14 -7.60
C LEU A 80 -6.52 -9.66 -7.88
N THR A 81 -6.05 -9.94 -9.08
CA THR A 81 -4.87 -9.30 -9.68
C THR A 81 -5.36 -8.31 -10.74
N PRO A 82 -4.97 -7.03 -10.72
CA PRO A 82 -5.12 -6.18 -11.89
C PRO A 82 -3.77 -5.88 -12.53
N ASN A 83 -3.72 -6.14 -13.84
CA ASN A 83 -2.73 -5.66 -14.78
C ASN A 83 -3.17 -4.27 -15.28
N ASN A 84 -2.25 -3.31 -15.42
CA ASN A 84 -2.01 -2.50 -16.62
C ASN A 84 -1.57 -1.03 -16.35
N GLN A 85 -0.76 -0.58 -17.30
CA GLN A 85 -0.06 0.68 -17.50
C GLN A 85 -0.96 1.93 -17.47
N TYR A 86 -0.70 2.87 -16.55
CA TYR A 86 -1.21 4.25 -16.63
C TYR A 86 -0.22 5.26 -16.03
N SER A 87 -0.14 6.42 -16.66
CA SER A 87 0.73 7.56 -16.34
C SER A 87 0.31 8.27 -15.04
N ASN A 88 1.29 8.65 -14.20
CA ASN A 88 1.12 9.06 -12.79
C ASN A 88 0.76 10.55 -12.57
N PRO A 89 -0.39 10.89 -11.97
CA PRO A 89 -0.61 12.16 -11.28
C PRO A 89 -0.55 11.98 -9.74
N ARG A 90 -0.11 13.03 -9.05
CA ARG A 90 -0.02 13.07 -7.57
C ARG A 90 -1.43 13.13 -6.95
N VAL A 91 -1.71 12.26 -5.97
CA VAL A 91 -3.04 12.08 -5.38
C VAL A 91 -3.25 12.99 -4.15
N SER A 92 -4.41 13.65 -4.08
CA SER A 92 -4.82 14.51 -2.95
C SER A 92 -5.66 13.75 -1.90
N PHE A 93 -5.70 14.27 -0.67
CA PHE A 93 -6.57 13.76 0.40
C PHE A 93 -8.06 13.80 0.04
N SER A 94 -8.48 14.77 -0.76
CA SER A 94 -9.87 14.86 -1.25
C SER A 94 -10.20 13.75 -2.23
N ASP A 95 -9.21 13.33 -3.03
CA ASP A 95 -9.37 12.19 -3.93
C ASP A 95 -9.52 10.92 -3.10
N LEU A 96 -8.68 10.69 -2.08
CA LEU A 96 -8.78 9.52 -1.18
C LEU A 96 -10.15 9.34 -0.51
N LEU A 97 -10.85 10.44 -0.24
CA LEU A 97 -12.16 10.42 0.40
C LEU A 97 -13.32 10.23 -0.59
N SER A 98 -13.07 10.39 -1.88
CA SER A 98 -14.07 10.35 -2.95
C SER A 98 -14.05 9.03 -3.75
N LEU A 99 -13.22 8.07 -3.37
CA LEU A 99 -13.00 6.85 -4.16
C LEU A 99 -13.97 5.74 -3.78
N GLU A 100 -14.43 5.05 -4.81
CA GLU A 100 -15.11 3.77 -4.72
C GLU A 100 -14.05 2.64 -4.64
N ASP A 101 -14.45 1.45 -4.17
CA ASP A 101 -13.52 0.39 -3.75
C ASP A 101 -12.50 -0.06 -4.83
N GLU A 102 -12.88 -0.03 -6.11
CA GLU A 102 -12.02 -0.38 -7.26
C GLU A 102 -10.96 0.69 -7.56
N ASP A 103 -11.33 1.97 -7.46
CA ASP A 103 -10.42 3.09 -7.74
C ASP A 103 -9.36 3.25 -6.64
N PHE A 104 -9.67 2.79 -5.42
CA PHE A 104 -8.68 2.73 -4.36
C PHE A 104 -7.53 1.76 -4.68
N ALA A 105 -7.81 0.63 -5.34
CA ALA A 105 -6.76 -0.32 -5.75
C ALA A 105 -5.85 0.25 -6.84
N ASN A 106 -6.43 1.00 -7.79
CA ASN A 106 -5.67 1.72 -8.81
C ASN A 106 -4.74 2.79 -8.21
N LEU A 107 -5.19 3.43 -7.13
CA LEU A 107 -4.41 4.45 -6.44
C LEU A 107 -3.19 3.89 -5.68
N ARG A 108 -3.28 2.64 -5.20
CA ARG A 108 -2.15 1.92 -4.56
C ARG A 108 -0.99 1.70 -5.53
N SER A 109 -1.28 1.33 -6.78
CA SER A 109 -0.26 1.17 -7.84
C SER A 109 0.54 2.47 -8.08
N ILE A 110 -0.14 3.62 -8.00
CA ILE A 110 0.45 4.94 -8.23
C ILE A 110 1.31 5.37 -7.03
N SER A 111 0.87 5.13 -5.80
CA SER A 111 1.61 5.52 -4.59
C SER A 111 2.95 4.79 -4.43
N CYS A 112 3.09 3.59 -5.01
CA CYS A 112 4.27 2.73 -4.87
C CYS A 112 5.32 2.93 -5.98
N SER A 113 5.00 3.75 -6.98
CA SER A 113 5.90 4.05 -8.10
C SER A 113 6.68 5.35 -7.83
N GLY A 114 7.41 5.40 -6.72
CA GLY A 114 8.30 6.52 -6.38
C GLY A 114 9.64 6.42 -7.12
N GLU A 115 9.78 7.23 -8.17
CA GLU A 115 11.02 7.69 -8.84
C GLU A 115 12.05 6.65 -9.30
N VAL A 116 11.98 6.26 -10.58
CA VAL A 116 13.19 5.93 -11.35
C VAL A 116 13.97 7.23 -11.53
N GLY A 117 15.17 7.28 -10.95
CA GLY A 117 16.10 8.39 -11.10
C GLY A 117 16.24 8.82 -12.56
N SER A 118 16.23 10.14 -12.77
CA SER A 118 16.37 10.78 -14.07
C SER A 118 17.52 10.14 -14.88
N PRO A 119 17.30 9.61 -16.10
CA PRO A 119 18.42 9.30 -16.96
C PRO A 119 19.07 10.64 -17.33
N GLY A 120 20.33 10.81 -16.91
CA GLY A 120 21.15 11.94 -17.35
C GLY A 120 21.11 12.05 -18.88
N PRO A 121 21.24 13.26 -19.45
CA PRO A 121 20.96 13.50 -20.86
C PRO A 121 21.77 12.57 -21.76
N LEU A 122 21.05 11.87 -22.63
CA LEU A 122 21.58 11.07 -23.73
C LEU A 122 22.46 11.96 -24.62
N ASN A 123 23.74 11.62 -24.68
CA ASN A 123 24.68 12.16 -25.65
C ASN A 123 24.52 11.44 -27.00
N GLU A 124 23.77 12.05 -27.90
CA GLU A 124 23.66 11.65 -29.31
C GLU A 124 23.47 12.96 -30.10
N ALA A 125 24.25 13.35 -31.13
CA ALA A 125 25.14 12.63 -32.01
C ALA A 125 26.18 13.57 -32.68
N ALA A 126 27.25 12.93 -33.18
CA ALA A 126 27.96 13.13 -34.47
C ALA A 126 28.55 14.50 -34.89
N GLU A 127 29.88 14.44 -35.11
CA GLU A 127 30.70 14.99 -36.20
C GLU A 127 30.23 16.22 -37.00
N GLU A 128 31.04 17.29 -37.02
CA GLU A 128 31.73 17.72 -38.25
C GLU A 128 32.90 18.70 -37.95
N LEU A 129 33.80 18.82 -38.92
CA LEU A 129 35.19 19.30 -38.88
C LEU A 129 35.38 20.83 -38.88
N ALA A 130 36.41 21.32 -38.18
CA ALA A 130 37.31 22.45 -38.54
C ALA A 130 38.29 22.64 -37.35
N TYR A 131 39.61 22.47 -37.44
CA TYR A 131 40.59 22.91 -38.45
C TYR A 131 41.70 21.89 -38.64
#